data_AF-A0A0H2ZYC2-F1
#
_entry.id   AF-A0A0H2ZYC2-F1
#
_cell.length_a   1.000
_cell.length_b   1.000
_cell.length_c   1.000
_cell.angle_alpha   90.00
_cell.angle_beta   90.00
_cell.angle_gamma   90.00
#
_symmetry.space_group_name_H-M   'P 1'
#
loop_
_entity.id
_entity.type
_entity.pdbx_description
1 polymer ?
#
loop_
_entity_poly.entity_id
_entity_poly.type
_entity_poly.pdbx_seq_one_letter_code
_entity_poly.pdbx_strand_id
1 'polypeptide(L)'
;MSATENPPGDHARDKLDEDDHDLLTFGEAGERLRLEIAAAREDVARLEGTDQTADLAKARARLTALRAAANRNSAQPINDANFEKFFGYPGKAKRNLPTSPTIE
;
A
#
# COMPACT_ATOMS: atom_id res chain seq x y z
N MET A 1 43.39 -45.64 -5.51
CA MET A 1 42.01 -45.74 -5.01
C MET A 1 41.81 -44.66 -3.98
N SER A 2 41.21 -43.53 -4.35
CA SER A 2 40.73 -42.52 -3.40
C SER A 2 39.46 -41.94 -4.00
N ALA A 3 38.34 -42.55 -3.64
CA ALA A 3 37.02 -41.96 -3.79
C ALA A 3 36.80 -41.09 -2.56
N THR A 4 36.55 -39.81 -2.76
CA THR A 4 35.98 -38.95 -1.73
C THR A 4 34.84 -38.19 -2.36
N GLU A 5 33.69 -38.85 -2.26
CA GLU A 5 32.32 -38.35 -2.12
C GLU A 5 32.07 -36.89 -2.51
N ASN A 6 31.36 -36.76 -3.63
CA ASN A 6 30.52 -35.63 -3.95
C ASN A 6 29.26 -35.71 -3.07
N PRO A 7 28.93 -34.75 -2.20
CA PRO A 7 27.62 -34.74 -1.55
C PRO A 7 26.55 -34.27 -2.55
N PRO A 8 25.47 -35.04 -2.78
CA PRO A 8 24.33 -34.60 -3.58
C PRO A 8 23.42 -33.75 -2.70
N GLY A 9 23.72 -32.46 -2.63
CA GLY A 9 22.86 -31.47 -2.02
C GLY A 9 22.01 -30.79 -3.08
N ASP A 10 21.10 -31.55 -3.69
CA ASP A 10 20.07 -31.05 -4.61
C ASP A 10 19.05 -30.22 -3.82
N HIS A 11 19.49 -29.06 -3.33
CA HIS A 11 18.58 -27.98 -3.00
C HIS A 11 18.28 -27.26 -4.31
N ALA A 12 17.49 -27.92 -5.16
CA ALA A 12 16.64 -27.23 -6.09
C ALA A 12 15.79 -26.26 -5.27
N ARG A 13 16.34 -25.06 -5.04
CA ARG A 13 15.56 -23.89 -4.67
C ARG A 13 14.74 -23.63 -5.92
N ASP A 14 13.60 -24.31 -5.99
CA ASP A 14 12.58 -23.99 -6.96
C ASP A 14 12.33 -22.50 -6.77
N LYS A 15 12.73 -21.70 -7.76
CA LYS A 15 12.35 -20.30 -7.79
C LYS A 15 10.84 -20.35 -7.95
N LEU A 16 10.13 -20.13 -6.84
CA LEU A 16 8.73 -19.76 -6.90
C LEU A 16 8.64 -18.67 -7.97
N ASP A 17 7.78 -18.91 -8.95
CA ASP A 17 7.53 -17.99 -10.07
C ASP A 17 7.48 -16.59 -9.46
N GLU A 18 8.51 -15.82 -9.81
CA GLU A 18 8.91 -14.60 -9.12
C GLU A 18 7.93 -13.54 -9.63
N ASP A 19 6.66 -13.66 -9.22
CA ASP A 19 5.59 -12.73 -9.56
C ASP A 19 6.12 -11.34 -9.24
N ASP A 20 6.43 -10.56 -10.27
CA ASP A 20 7.10 -9.27 -10.17
C ASP A 20 6.38 -8.41 -9.12
N HIS A 21 6.96 -8.34 -7.93
CA HIS A 21 6.43 -7.54 -6.84
C HIS A 21 6.89 -6.10 -7.04
N ASP A 22 6.36 -5.46 -8.08
CA ASP A 22 6.55 -4.03 -8.29
C ASP A 22 6.06 -3.27 -7.05
N LEU A 23 7.02 -2.69 -6.32
CA LEU A 23 6.70 -1.81 -5.20
C LEU A 23 6.03 -0.57 -5.76
N LEU A 24 4.74 -0.42 -5.45
CA LEU A 24 3.98 0.75 -5.87
C LEU A 24 4.51 2.00 -5.18
N THR A 25 4.65 3.08 -5.93
CA THR A 25 4.84 4.40 -5.35
C THR A 25 3.58 4.81 -4.56
N PHE A 26 3.73 5.77 -3.64
CA PHE A 26 2.61 6.27 -2.84
C PHE A 26 1.43 6.76 -3.69
N GLY A 27 1.72 7.40 -4.84
CA GLY A 27 0.71 7.85 -5.79
C GLY A 27 0.00 6.69 -6.48
N GLU A 28 0.76 5.71 -6.98
CA GLU A 28 0.20 4.52 -7.63
C GLU A 28 -0.62 3.66 -6.68
N ALA A 29 -0.18 3.48 -5.43
CA ALA A 29 -0.94 2.82 -4.39
C ALA A 29 -2.27 3.55 -4.11
N GLY A 30 -2.25 4.89 -4.12
CA GLY A 30 -3.45 5.70 -3.95
C GLY A 30 -4.47 5.54 -5.08
N GLU A 31 -4.00 5.54 -6.33
CA GLU A 31 -4.88 5.33 -7.49
C GLU A 31 -5.45 3.92 -7.53
N ARG A 32 -4.64 2.89 -7.23
CA ARG A 32 -5.16 1.52 -7.10
C ARG A 32 -6.19 1.41 -5.98
N LEU A 33 -5.96 2.05 -4.83
CA LEU A 33 -6.95 2.10 -3.75
C LEU A 33 -8.26 2.77 -4.19
N ARG A 34 -8.21 3.84 -4.99
CA ARG A 34 -9.41 4.51 -5.49
C ARG A 34 -10.25 3.58 -6.36
N LEU A 35 -9.62 2.89 -7.32
CA LEU A 35 -10.30 1.94 -8.20
C LEU A 35 -10.93 0.79 -7.40
N GLU A 36 -10.18 0.24 -6.45
CA GLU A 36 -10.66 -0.85 -5.60
C GLU A 36 -11.83 -0.42 -4.71
N ILE A 37 -11.82 0.82 -4.19
CA ILE A 37 -12.96 1.39 -3.46
C ILE A 37 -14.18 1.53 -4.36
N ALA A 38 -14.01 1.95 -5.61
CA ALA A 38 -15.11 2.09 -6.56
C ALA A 38 -15.78 0.71 -6.83
N ALA A 39 -14.98 -0.31 -7.15
CA ALA A 39 -15.46 -1.67 -7.34
C ALA A 39 -16.17 -2.20 -6.09
N ALA A 40 -15.59 -2.01 -4.89
CA ALA A 40 -16.22 -2.45 -3.65
C ALA A 40 -17.55 -1.73 -3.35
N ARG A 41 -17.73 -0.48 -3.82
CA ARG A 41 -19.02 0.23 -3.70
C ARG A 41 -20.08 -0.36 -4.62
N GLU A 42 -19.70 -0.69 -5.85
CA GLU A 42 -20.59 -1.34 -6.81
C GLU A 42 -21.03 -2.71 -6.30
N ASP A 43 -20.12 -3.48 -5.70
CA ASP A 43 -20.44 -4.77 -5.08
C ASP A 43 -21.43 -4.66 -3.94
N VAL A 44 -21.25 -3.67 -3.05
CA VAL A 44 -22.21 -3.40 -1.98
C VAL A 44 -23.57 -3.04 -2.57
N ALA A 45 -23.61 -2.11 -3.53
CA ALA A 45 -24.87 -1.68 -4.16
C ALA A 45 -25.61 -2.83 -4.86
N ARG A 46 -24.87 -3.73 -5.51
CA ARG A 46 -25.42 -4.94 -6.14
C ARG A 46 -26.03 -5.90 -5.12
N LEU A 47 -25.42 -6.03 -3.94
CA LEU A 47 -25.86 -6.96 -2.90
C LEU A 47 -27.00 -6.40 -2.02
N GLU A 48 -27.15 -5.08 -1.91
CA GLU A 48 -28.19 -4.43 -1.08
C GLU A 48 -29.63 -4.76 -1.50
N GLY A 49 -29.85 -5.15 -2.76
CA GLY A 49 -31.15 -5.59 -3.28
C GLY A 49 -31.38 -7.11 -3.23
N THR A 50 -30.50 -7.87 -2.57
CA THR A 50 -30.55 -9.33 -2.54
C THR A 50 -30.70 -9.85 -1.11
N ASP A 51 -31.21 -11.08 -0.95
CA ASP A 51 -31.28 -11.75 0.36
C ASP A 51 -29.92 -12.33 0.83
N GLN A 52 -28.81 -11.97 0.17
CA GLN A 52 -27.45 -12.45 0.49
C GLN A 52 -26.83 -11.63 1.62
N THR A 53 -27.42 -11.71 2.82
CA THR A 53 -27.05 -10.90 3.99
C THR A 53 -25.59 -11.08 4.44
N ALA A 54 -25.06 -12.31 4.39
CA ALA A 54 -23.68 -12.61 4.75
C ALA A 54 -22.67 -11.98 3.77
N ASP A 55 -22.94 -12.09 2.47
CA ASP A 55 -22.09 -11.51 1.43
C ASP A 55 -22.14 -9.98 1.47
N LEU A 56 -23.31 -9.40 1.73
CA LEU A 56 -23.46 -7.97 1.94
C LEU A 56 -22.64 -7.48 3.14
N ALA A 57 -22.68 -8.20 4.26
CA ALA A 57 -21.87 -7.86 5.44
C ALA A 57 -20.36 -7.90 5.13
N LYS A 58 -19.91 -8.93 4.40
CA LYS A 58 -18.52 -9.08 3.96
C LYS A 58 -18.10 -7.95 3.01
N ALA A 59 -18.93 -7.61 2.03
CA ALA A 59 -18.67 -6.52 1.09
C ALA A 59 -18.57 -5.16 1.81
N ARG A 60 -19.46 -4.89 2.77
CA ARG A 60 -19.42 -3.67 3.60
C ARG A 60 -18.16 -3.61 4.47
N ALA A 61 -17.73 -4.73 5.05
CA ALA A 61 -16.50 -4.81 5.82
C ALA A 61 -15.26 -4.52 4.94
N ARG A 62 -15.21 -5.10 3.72
CA ARG A 62 -14.15 -4.82 2.74
C ARG A 62 -14.11 -3.34 2.38
N LEU A 63 -15.25 -2.75 2.03
CA LEU A 63 -15.35 -1.32 1.69
C LEU A 63 -14.87 -0.43 2.85
N THR A 64 -15.23 -0.79 4.08
CA THR A 64 -14.78 -0.06 5.29
C THR A 64 -13.27 -0.14 5.46
N ALA A 65 -12.69 -1.33 5.31
CA ALA A 65 -11.24 -1.52 5.40
C ALA A 65 -10.47 -0.74 4.32
N LEU A 66 -10.97 -0.74 3.08
CA LEU A 66 -10.38 0.01 1.97
C LEU A 66 -10.44 1.53 2.21
N ARG A 67 -11.56 2.05 2.72
CA ARG A 67 -11.68 3.47 3.10
C ARG A 67 -10.70 3.85 4.21
N ALA A 68 -10.53 2.98 5.21
CA ALA A 68 -9.55 3.20 6.27
C ALA A 68 -8.12 3.18 5.71
N ALA A 69 -7.82 2.28 4.77
CA ALA A 69 -6.53 2.25 4.08
C ALA A 69 -6.30 3.52 3.24
N ALA A 70 -7.31 4.01 2.52
CA ALA A 70 -7.22 5.25 1.76
C ALA A 70 -7.01 6.47 2.65
N ASN A 71 -7.59 6.48 3.85
CA ASN A 71 -7.33 7.55 4.82
C ASN A 71 -5.86 7.53 5.29
N ARG A 72 -5.30 6.35 5.56
CA ARG A 72 -3.87 6.21 5.90
C ARG A 72 -2.95 6.54 4.73
N ASN A 73 -3.36 6.21 3.50
CA ASN A 73 -2.67 6.54 2.27
C ASN A 73 -2.97 7.98 1.78
N SER A 74 -3.82 8.74 2.46
CA SER A 74 -3.94 10.15 2.15
C SER A 74 -2.69 10.83 2.69
N ALA A 75 -1.97 11.54 1.82
CA ALA A 75 -0.74 12.21 2.23
C ALA A 75 -1.10 13.19 3.34
N GLN A 76 -0.79 12.84 4.59
CA GLN A 76 -0.54 13.86 5.59
C GLN A 76 0.75 14.54 5.11
N PRO A 77 0.71 15.82 4.70
CA PRO A 77 1.96 16.56 4.53
C PRO A 77 2.77 16.34 5.80
N ILE A 78 4.08 16.09 5.68
CA ILE A 78 4.95 16.02 6.86
C ILE A 78 4.66 17.29 7.67
N ASN A 79 4.06 17.09 8.83
CA ASN A 79 3.79 18.13 9.80
C ASN A 79 4.79 17.93 10.95
N ASP A 80 4.97 18.94 11.77
CA ASP A 80 5.95 18.90 12.86
C ASP A 80 5.73 17.71 13.80
N ALA A 81 4.48 17.26 13.98
CA ALA A 81 4.14 16.10 14.82
C ALA A 81 4.59 14.75 14.22
N ASN A 82 4.68 14.67 12.89
CA ASN A 82 5.07 13.45 12.19
C ASN A 82 6.55 13.48 11.79
N PHE A 83 7.16 14.66 11.67
CA PHE A 83 8.54 14.86 11.23
C PHE A 83 9.54 14.09 12.12
N GLU A 84 9.48 14.31 13.43
CA GLU A 84 10.41 13.66 14.37
C GLU A 84 10.26 12.13 14.36
N LYS A 85 9.03 11.63 14.20
CA LYS A 85 8.77 10.19 14.07
C LYS A 85 9.36 9.60 12.79
N PHE A 86 9.37 10.35 11.68
CA PHE A 86 9.90 9.89 10.39
C PHE A 86 11.43 10.02 10.30
N PHE A 87 12.02 11.06 10.89
CA PHE A 87 13.45 11.38 10.73
C PHE A 87 14.31 11.11 11.96
N GLY A 88 13.71 10.83 13.13
CA GLY A 88 14.43 10.46 14.35
C GLY A 88 15.15 11.61 15.07
N TYR A 89 14.89 12.85 14.67
CA TYR A 89 15.37 14.05 15.35
C TYR A 89 14.31 15.16 15.29
N PRO A 90 14.26 16.07 16.28
CA PRO A 90 13.34 17.18 16.29
C PRO A 90 13.65 18.10 15.11
N GLY A 91 12.70 18.24 14.19
CA GLY A 91 12.80 19.13 13.04
C GLY A 91 11.44 19.72 12.72
N LYS A 92 11.43 20.98 12.30
CA LYS A 92 10.22 21.62 11.78
C LYS A 92 10.13 21.36 10.29
N ALA A 93 8.99 20.88 9.83
CA ALA A 93 8.74 20.72 8.41
C ALA A 93 8.80 22.11 7.77
N LYS A 94 9.82 22.38 6.95
CA LYS A 94 9.87 23.61 6.16
C LYS A 94 8.72 23.53 5.15
N ARG A 95 7.59 24.15 5.46
CA ARG A 95 6.52 24.42 4.50
C ARG A 95 7.16 25.14 3.32
N ASN A 96 6.94 24.65 2.10
CA ASN A 96 7.40 25.27 0.87
C ASN A 96 7.10 26.78 0.92
N LEU A 97 8.12 27.58 1.23
CA LEU A 97 8.07 29.02 1.08
C LEU A 97 7.97 29.27 -0.43
N PRO A 98 7.10 30.19 -0.90
CA PRO A 98 7.17 30.61 -2.28
C PRO A 98 8.59 31.14 -2.51
N THR A 99 9.36 30.48 -3.36
CA THR A 99 10.60 31.03 -3.90
C THR A 99 10.21 32.18 -4.82
N SER A 100 9.95 33.35 -4.25
CA SER A 100 9.90 34.58 -5.04
C SER A 100 11.32 34.84 -5.56
N PRO A 101 11.58 34.85 -6.88
CA PRO A 101 12.83 35.35 -7.37
C PRO A 101 12.81 36.86 -7.14
N THR A 102 13.65 37.34 -6.22
CA THR A 102 13.99 38.76 -6.20
C THR A 102 14.95 38.97 -7.35
N ILE A 103 14.45 39.54 -8.45
CA ILE A 103 15.29 40.07 -9.53
C ILE A 103 15.52 41.54 -9.18
N GLU A 104 16.76 41.88 -8.81
CA GLU A 104 17.29 43.24 -8.90
C GLU A 104 17.79 43.50 -10.34
#